data_AF-A0A3D2EV19-F1
#
_entry.id   AF-A0A3D2EV19-F1
#
_cell.length_a   1.000
_cell.length_b   1.000
_cell.length_c   1.000
_cell.angle_alpha   90.00
_cell.angle_beta   90.00
_cell.angle_gamma   90.00
#
_symmetry.space_group_name_H-M   'P 1'
#
loop_
_entity.id
_entity.type
_entity.pdbx_description
1 polymer ?
#
loop_
_entity_poly.entity_id
_entity_poly.type
_entity_poly.pdbx_seq_one_letter_code
_entity_poly.pdbx_strand_id
1 'polypeptide(L)'
;NYRDGNATAIKGASRGELCVRFLQQGDSAISFANTISKELFDGYNILLWDGKELVYFGNHNHQPPQKLAAGIYGLSNAGLDSNWPKVQKVKTHMQKLLQQAVVSHQDLQGLMHDKQIAADHLLPDTGIPLAWEQRLSACFIDAPAMDYGTRTCISLLQDQQEQLGIKERDFDKADSLDQDFAFSLTT
;
A
#
# COMPACT_ATOMS: atom_id res chain seq x y z
N ASN A 1 -5.82 2.14 4.54
CA ASN A 1 -6.99 1.40 5.05
C ASN A 1 -6.55 0.31 6.01
N TYR A 2 -7.39 -0.02 6.98
CA TYR A 2 -7.32 -1.24 7.80
C TYR A 2 -8.68 -1.95 7.69
N ARG A 3 -8.71 -3.28 7.50
CA ARG A 3 -9.92 -4.08 7.30
C ARG A 3 -10.36 -4.65 8.63
N ASP A 4 -11.51 -4.17 9.08
CA ASP A 4 -12.24 -4.69 10.23
C ASP A 4 -13.73 -4.51 9.94
N GLY A 5 -14.40 -5.61 9.56
CA GLY A 5 -15.82 -5.65 9.24
C GLY A 5 -16.72 -5.53 10.47
N ASN A 6 -16.16 -5.65 11.68
CA ASN A 6 -16.87 -5.49 12.94
C ASN A 6 -16.67 -4.08 13.53
N ALA A 7 -15.78 -3.26 12.96
CA ALA A 7 -15.53 -1.91 13.42
C ALA A 7 -16.77 -1.01 13.24
N THR A 8 -17.04 -0.19 14.25
CA THR A 8 -18.04 0.87 14.13
C THR A 8 -17.41 2.06 13.40
N ALA A 9 -18.04 2.49 12.31
CA ALA A 9 -17.57 3.63 11.53
C ALA A 9 -17.51 4.90 12.40
N ILE A 10 -16.37 5.58 12.34
CA ILE A 10 -16.16 6.85 13.04
C ILE A 10 -16.69 7.95 12.11
N LYS A 11 -17.62 8.77 12.62
CA LYS A 11 -18.04 10.02 11.95
C LYS A 11 -16.96 11.09 12.11
N GLY A 12 -15.78 10.81 11.57
CA GLY A 12 -14.57 11.61 11.72
C GLY A 12 -14.12 12.25 10.41
N ALA A 13 -12.86 12.67 10.39
CA ALA A 13 -12.22 13.25 9.22
C ALA A 13 -11.94 12.18 8.15
N SER A 14 -11.83 12.63 6.89
CA SER A 14 -11.44 11.73 5.80
C SER A 14 -9.97 11.36 5.93
N ARG A 15 -9.65 10.06 5.80
CA ARG A 15 -8.24 9.59 5.76
C ARG A 15 -7.41 10.29 4.67
N GLY A 16 -8.04 10.71 3.58
CA GLY A 16 -7.36 11.45 2.50
C GLY A 16 -6.81 12.80 2.93
N GLU A 17 -7.37 13.41 3.98
CA GLU A 17 -6.86 14.66 4.55
C GLU A 17 -5.44 14.52 5.08
N LEU A 18 -5.06 13.33 5.58
CA LEU A 18 -3.71 13.07 6.10
C LEU A 18 -2.64 13.26 5.02
N CYS A 19 -2.89 12.78 3.80
CA CYS A 19 -1.97 12.95 2.68
C CYS A 19 -1.82 14.43 2.32
N VAL A 20 -2.93 15.17 2.25
CA VAL A 20 -2.91 16.61 1.93
C VAL A 20 -2.16 17.39 3.00
N ARG A 21 -2.45 17.14 4.28
CA ARG A 21 -1.77 17.79 5.40
C ARG A 21 -0.27 17.52 5.40
N PHE A 22 0.15 16.28 5.14
CA PHE A 22 1.56 15.92 5.08
C PHE A 22 2.31 16.65 3.94
N LEU A 23 1.67 16.82 2.79
CA LEU A 23 2.25 17.52 1.64
C LEU A 23 2.27 19.05 1.80
N GLN A 24 1.44 19.61 2.68
CA GLN A 24 1.33 21.06 2.93
C GLN A 24 2.22 21.57 4.07
N GLN A 25 2.93 20.68 4.75
CA GLN A 25 3.77 20.98 5.91
C GLN A 25 5.23 20.62 5.61
N GLY A 26 6.16 21.06 6.47
CA GLY A 26 7.61 20.89 6.27
C GLY A 26 8.33 20.12 7.37
N ASP A 27 7.62 19.55 8.35
CA ASP A 27 8.19 18.69 9.38
C ASP A 27 8.60 17.33 8.79
N SER A 28 9.49 16.64 9.50
CA SER A 28 9.88 15.27 9.17
C SER A 28 8.70 14.30 9.24
N ALA A 29 8.80 13.20 8.49
CA ALA A 29 7.77 12.16 8.45
C ALA A 29 7.42 11.64 9.85
N ILE A 30 8.42 11.47 10.71
CA ILE A 30 8.22 10.98 12.09
C ILE A 30 7.54 12.02 12.98
N SER A 31 7.88 13.29 12.84
CA SER A 31 7.25 14.38 13.60
C SER A 31 5.80 14.50 13.22
N PHE A 32 5.49 14.57 11.92
CA PHE A 32 4.11 14.60 11.43
C PHE A 32 3.31 13.39 11.92
N ALA A 33 3.84 12.17 11.80
CA ALA A 33 3.15 10.95 12.24
C ALA A 33 2.75 10.98 13.72
N ASN A 34 3.58 11.58 14.59
CA ASN A 34 3.28 11.74 16.02
C ASN A 34 2.15 12.75 16.31
N THR A 35 1.83 13.64 15.36
CA THR A 35 0.72 14.61 15.49
C THR A 35 -0.64 14.04 15.06
N ILE A 36 -0.67 12.89 14.40
CA ILE A 36 -1.89 12.33 13.85
C ILE A 36 -2.74 11.74 14.99
N SER A 37 -3.96 12.25 15.15
CA SER A 37 -4.94 11.64 16.08
C SER A 37 -5.34 10.23 15.60
N LYS A 38 -5.43 9.30 16.54
CA LYS A 38 -5.84 7.91 16.26
C LYS A 38 -7.36 7.78 16.17
N GLU A 39 -8.07 8.66 16.89
CA GLU A 39 -9.50 8.58 17.20
C GLU A 39 -10.38 9.32 16.18
N LEU A 40 -9.80 10.25 15.41
CA LEU A 40 -10.53 11.06 14.44
C LEU A 40 -10.75 10.38 13.07
N PHE A 41 -10.21 9.18 12.86
CA PHE A 41 -10.24 8.49 11.56
C PHE A 41 -10.61 7.03 11.72
N ASP A 42 -11.38 6.50 10.77
CA ASP A 42 -11.53 5.06 10.58
C ASP A 42 -10.18 4.35 10.44
N GLY A 43 -10.15 3.04 10.71
CA GLY A 43 -8.96 2.21 10.62
C GLY A 43 -8.10 2.49 9.37
N TYR A 44 -6.84 2.84 9.61
CA TYR A 44 -5.89 3.19 8.57
C TYR A 44 -4.49 2.64 8.82
N ASN A 45 -3.75 2.64 7.72
CA ASN A 45 -2.31 2.48 7.66
C ASN A 45 -1.82 3.63 6.76
N ILE A 46 -0.70 4.24 7.11
CA ILE A 46 -0.06 5.30 6.35
C ILE A 46 1.45 5.04 6.26
N LEU A 47 2.00 5.27 5.07
CA LEU A 47 3.43 5.32 4.82
C LEU A 47 3.77 6.76 4.46
N LEU A 48 4.73 7.34 5.16
CA LEU A 48 5.16 8.72 5.02
C LEU A 48 6.64 8.73 4.69
N TRP A 49 7.01 9.41 3.62
CA TRP A 49 8.40 9.57 3.22
C TRP A 49 8.67 11.05 2.97
N ASP A 50 9.65 11.59 3.67
CA ASP A 50 10.06 13.00 3.60
C ASP A 50 11.32 13.20 2.74
N GLY A 51 11.70 12.20 1.94
CA GLY A 51 12.95 12.17 1.19
C GLY A 51 14.14 11.61 1.98
N LYS A 52 14.03 11.46 3.30
CA LYS A 52 15.11 10.95 4.17
C LYS A 52 14.73 9.67 4.89
N GLU A 53 13.54 9.64 5.49
CA GLU A 53 13.07 8.54 6.33
C GLU A 53 11.72 8.03 5.85
N LEU A 54 11.56 6.71 5.75
CA LEU A 54 10.25 6.09 5.54
C LEU A 54 9.64 5.72 6.90
N VAL A 55 8.45 6.23 7.20
CA VAL A 55 7.74 6.03 8.45
C VAL A 55 6.42 5.32 8.19
N TYR A 56 6.18 4.25 8.94
CA TYR A 56 4.89 3.56 9.00
C TYR A 56 4.13 3.97 10.26
N PHE A 57 2.83 4.21 10.11
CA PHE A 57 1.92 4.36 11.23
C PHE A 57 0.55 3.77 10.90
N GLY A 58 -0.09 3.14 11.89
CA GLY A 58 -1.47 2.68 11.79
C GLY A 58 -2.18 2.88 13.12
N ASN A 59 -3.46 3.24 13.09
CA ASN A 59 -4.20 3.56 14.31
C ASN A 59 -4.83 2.35 15.02
N HIS A 60 -4.76 1.15 14.44
CA HIS A 60 -5.45 -0.03 14.99
C HIS A 60 -4.70 -0.75 16.12
N ASN A 61 -3.36 -0.73 16.14
CA ASN A 61 -2.55 -1.52 17.09
C ASN A 61 -2.03 -0.70 18.28
N HIS A 62 -2.49 0.55 18.42
CA HIS A 62 -2.02 1.57 19.37
C HIS A 62 -0.50 1.80 19.42
N GLN A 63 0.27 1.24 18.49
CA GLN A 63 1.72 1.38 18.46
C GLN A 63 2.12 2.83 18.11
N PRO A 64 3.29 3.30 18.56
CA PRO A 64 3.84 4.55 18.07
C PRO A 64 4.24 4.43 16.58
N PRO A 65 4.35 5.56 15.85
CA PRO A 65 4.96 5.58 14.52
C PRO A 65 6.34 4.91 14.50
N GLN A 66 6.61 4.14 13.45
CA GLN A 66 7.83 3.34 13.30
C GLN A 66 8.63 3.82 12.10
N LYS A 67 9.92 4.16 12.32
CA LYS A 67 10.88 4.34 11.22
C LYS A 67 11.24 2.98 10.63
N LEU A 68 11.16 2.86 9.31
CA LEU A 68 11.49 1.64 8.58
C LEU A 68 12.95 1.69 8.14
N ALA A 69 13.73 0.70 8.55
CA ALA A 69 15.09 0.49 8.06
C ALA A 69 15.06 -0.12 6.65
N ALA A 70 16.22 -0.24 6.01
CA ALA A 70 16.32 -0.93 4.74
C ALA A 70 15.81 -2.39 4.86
N GLY A 71 14.87 -2.78 4.00
CA GLY A 71 14.25 -4.10 4.04
C GLY A 71 13.05 -4.25 3.10
N ILE A 72 12.46 -5.44 3.09
CA ILE A 72 11.25 -5.75 2.32
C ILE A 72 10.06 -5.77 3.27
N TYR A 73 9.13 -4.86 3.06
CA TYR A 73 7.88 -4.76 3.81
C TYR A 73 6.68 -5.00 2.90
N GLY A 74 5.62 -5.55 3.47
CA GLY A 74 4.35 -5.76 2.80
C GLY A 74 3.22 -5.13 3.58
N LEU A 75 2.40 -4.32 2.90
CA LEU A 75 1.24 -3.68 3.49
C LEU A 75 0.00 -3.97 2.66
N SER A 76 -1.07 -4.34 3.34
CA SER A 76 -2.41 -4.41 2.75
C SER A 76 -3.40 -3.75 3.71
N ASN A 77 -4.64 -4.24 3.77
CA ASN A 77 -5.63 -3.71 4.71
C ASN A 77 -5.52 -4.37 6.10
N ALA A 78 -4.31 -4.57 6.60
CA ALA A 78 -3.99 -5.03 7.95
C ALA A 78 -2.70 -4.36 8.41
N GLY A 79 -2.15 -4.75 9.57
CA GLY A 79 -0.86 -4.23 10.01
C GLY A 79 0.28 -4.54 9.03
N LEU A 80 1.35 -3.75 9.10
CA LEU A 80 2.60 -3.98 8.37
C LEU A 80 3.06 -5.45 8.55
N ASP A 81 3.45 -6.08 7.44
CA ASP A 81 3.92 -7.46 7.39
C ASP A 81 2.93 -8.53 7.90
N SER A 82 1.62 -8.25 7.77
CA SER A 82 0.58 -9.27 7.97
C SER A 82 0.90 -10.57 7.21
N ASN A 83 0.52 -11.70 7.81
CA ASN A 83 0.73 -13.05 7.28
C ASN A 83 -0.22 -13.41 6.13
N TRP A 84 -0.91 -12.44 5.53
CA TRP A 84 -1.88 -12.69 4.47
C TRP A 84 -1.20 -13.31 3.24
N PRO A 85 -1.82 -14.31 2.58
CA PRO A 85 -1.18 -15.06 1.49
C PRO A 85 -0.58 -14.18 0.39
N LYS A 86 -1.32 -13.16 -0.06
CA LYS A 86 -0.83 -12.21 -1.08
C LYS A 86 0.37 -11.39 -0.63
N VAL A 87 0.42 -11.00 0.65
CA VAL A 87 1.53 -10.23 1.20
C VAL A 87 2.79 -11.09 1.19
N GLN A 88 2.69 -12.32 1.69
CA GLN A 88 3.80 -13.26 1.71
C GLN A 88 4.28 -13.61 0.29
N LYS A 89 3.36 -13.82 -0.65
CA LYS A 89 3.67 -14.09 -2.06
C LYS A 89 4.40 -12.93 -2.72
N VAL A 90 3.90 -11.70 -2.59
CA VAL A 90 4.55 -10.50 -3.15
C VAL A 90 5.93 -10.29 -2.53
N LYS A 91 6.08 -10.42 -1.20
CA LYS A 91 7.39 -10.30 -0.54
C LYS A 91 8.39 -11.34 -1.05
N THR A 92 7.94 -12.59 -1.22
CA THR A 92 8.77 -13.68 -1.76
C THR A 92 9.24 -13.38 -3.19
N HIS A 93 8.35 -12.87 -4.04
CA HIS A 93 8.72 -12.49 -5.41
C HIS A 93 9.59 -11.24 -5.46
N MET A 94 9.33 -10.25 -4.60
CA MET A 94 10.18 -9.07 -4.45
C MET A 94 11.61 -9.46 -4.08
N GLN A 95 11.78 -10.39 -3.13
CA GLN A 95 13.10 -10.87 -2.73
C GLN A 95 13.88 -11.50 -3.91
N LYS A 96 13.19 -12.24 -4.79
CA LYS A 96 13.78 -12.81 -6.01
C LYS A 96 14.09 -11.72 -7.04
N LEU A 97 13.18 -10.76 -7.22
CA LEU A 97 13.35 -9.65 -8.15
C LEU A 97 14.57 -8.80 -7.78
N LEU A 98 14.79 -8.53 -6.50
CA LEU A 98 15.94 -7.76 -6.00
C LEU A 98 17.29 -8.49 -6.16
N GLN A 99 17.32 -9.74 -6.62
CA GLN A 99 18.56 -10.44 -7.01
C GLN A 99 19.01 -10.08 -8.43
N GLN A 100 18.17 -9.40 -9.21
CA GLN A 100 18.49 -8.96 -10.56
C GLN A 100 19.39 -7.72 -10.53
N ALA A 101 20.20 -7.55 -11.58
CA ALA A 101 21.10 -6.40 -11.68
C ALA A 101 20.35 -5.07 -11.88
N VAL A 102 19.19 -5.11 -12.53
CA VAL A 102 18.33 -3.96 -12.81
C VAL A 102 16.89 -4.37 -12.58
N VAL A 103 16.14 -3.55 -11.86
CA VAL A 103 14.69 -3.72 -11.63
C VAL A 103 13.97 -2.60 -12.36
N SER A 104 12.98 -2.96 -13.19
CA SER A 104 12.16 -2.00 -13.91
C SER A 104 10.78 -1.81 -13.28
N HIS A 105 10.09 -0.73 -13.67
CA HIS A 105 8.68 -0.54 -13.32
C HIS A 105 7.80 -1.70 -13.80
N GLN A 106 8.09 -2.29 -14.95
CA GLN A 106 7.34 -3.44 -15.48
C GLN A 106 7.47 -4.66 -14.56
N ASP A 107 8.66 -4.90 -14.00
CA ASP A 107 8.87 -6.01 -13.05
C ASP A 107 8.06 -5.80 -11.77
N LEU A 108 8.11 -4.59 -11.20
CA LEU A 108 7.37 -4.22 -10.00
C LEU A 108 5.84 -4.34 -10.20
N GLN A 109 5.32 -3.77 -11.29
CA GLN A 109 3.90 -3.86 -11.62
C GLN A 109 3.47 -5.31 -11.93
N GLY A 110 4.36 -6.11 -12.51
CA GLY A 110 4.15 -7.53 -12.73
C GLY A 110 3.89 -8.31 -11.44
N LEU A 111 4.57 -7.98 -10.33
CA LEU A 111 4.33 -8.59 -9.02
C LEU A 111 2.89 -8.39 -8.52
N MET A 112 2.27 -7.29 -8.91
CA MET A 112 0.95 -6.88 -8.45
C MET A 112 -0.19 -7.43 -9.34
N HIS A 113 0.11 -8.01 -10.50
CA HIS A 113 -0.88 -8.51 -11.46
C HIS A 113 -1.41 -9.93 -11.17
N ASP A 114 -1.09 -10.48 -10.01
CA ASP A 114 -1.50 -11.82 -9.63
C ASP A 114 -2.98 -11.89 -9.21
N LYS A 115 -3.77 -12.62 -10.01
CA LYS A 115 -5.21 -12.84 -9.82
C LYS A 115 -5.55 -14.06 -8.94
N GLN A 116 -4.55 -14.77 -8.42
CA GLN A 116 -4.78 -15.99 -7.65
C GLN A 116 -5.55 -15.70 -6.35
N ILE A 117 -6.70 -16.36 -6.18
CA ILE A 117 -7.46 -16.38 -4.93
C ILE A 117 -6.81 -17.40 -3.99
N ALA A 118 -6.64 -17.03 -2.73
CA ALA A 118 -6.13 -17.93 -1.70
C ALA A 118 -7.20 -18.97 -1.27
N ALA A 119 -6.76 -20.13 -0.80
CA ALA A 119 -7.66 -21.15 -0.26
C ALA A 119 -8.34 -20.64 1.02
N ASP A 120 -9.60 -21.03 1.23
CA ASP A 120 -10.46 -20.51 2.31
C ASP A 120 -9.81 -20.60 3.71
N HIS A 121 -9.13 -21.70 4.00
CA HIS A 121 -8.46 -21.92 5.29
C HIS A 121 -7.21 -21.04 5.51
N LEU A 122 -6.76 -20.31 4.49
CA LEU A 122 -5.67 -19.34 4.56
C LEU A 122 -6.17 -17.89 4.58
N LEU A 123 -7.49 -17.68 4.42
CA LEU A 123 -8.06 -16.35 4.45
C LEU A 123 -8.06 -15.81 5.88
N PRO A 124 -7.86 -14.49 6.05
CA PRO A 124 -8.13 -13.88 7.33
C PRO A 124 -9.64 -13.93 7.65
N ASP A 125 -9.96 -13.92 8.93
CA ASP A 125 -11.32 -13.61 9.40
C ASP A 125 -11.34 -12.16 9.85
N THR A 126 -11.73 -11.25 8.96
CA THR A 126 -11.86 -9.82 9.28
C THR A 126 -13.29 -9.40 9.60
N GLY A 127 -14.23 -10.34 9.70
CA GLY A 127 -15.64 -10.03 9.93
C GLY A 127 -16.44 -9.57 8.70
N ILE A 128 -15.86 -9.65 7.49
CA ILE A 128 -16.60 -9.45 6.24
C ILE A 128 -17.07 -10.80 5.66
N PRO A 129 -18.05 -10.82 4.73
CA PRO A 129 -18.50 -12.08 4.14
C PRO A 129 -17.38 -12.85 3.43
N LEU A 130 -17.39 -14.18 3.53
CA LEU A 130 -16.37 -15.07 2.93
C LEU A 130 -16.13 -14.80 1.44
N ALA A 131 -17.20 -14.56 0.67
CA ALA A 131 -17.09 -14.24 -0.75
C ALA A 131 -16.22 -12.99 -1.00
N TRP A 132 -16.27 -12.00 -0.10
CA TRP A 132 -15.38 -10.84 -0.16
C TRP A 132 -13.96 -11.17 0.29
N GLU A 133 -13.77 -11.97 1.35
CA GLU A 133 -12.41 -12.39 1.76
C GLU A 133 -11.68 -13.12 0.63
N GLN A 134 -12.37 -14.04 -0.05
CA GLN A 134 -11.84 -14.74 -1.21
C GLN A 134 -11.40 -13.77 -2.30
N ARG A 135 -12.28 -12.84 -2.72
CA ARG A 135 -11.95 -11.89 -3.81
C ARG A 135 -10.83 -10.94 -3.43
N LEU A 136 -10.85 -10.42 -2.21
CA LEU A 136 -9.85 -9.48 -1.72
C LEU A 136 -8.52 -10.15 -1.34
N SER A 137 -8.42 -11.48 -1.43
CA SER A 137 -7.18 -12.23 -1.21
C SER A 137 -6.21 -12.18 -2.39
N ALA A 138 -6.68 -11.80 -3.59
CA ALA A 138 -5.82 -11.59 -4.75
C ALA A 138 -5.02 -10.27 -4.64
N CYS A 139 -3.89 -10.18 -5.33
CA CYS A 139 -3.18 -8.91 -5.53
C CYS A 139 -3.91 -8.04 -6.56
N PHE A 140 -4.23 -8.64 -7.71
CA PHE A 140 -5.04 -8.04 -8.74
C PHE A 140 -6.48 -8.54 -8.59
N ILE A 141 -7.35 -7.68 -8.08
CA ILE A 141 -8.74 -8.02 -7.81
C ILE A 141 -9.52 -7.85 -9.10
N ASP A 142 -10.14 -8.93 -9.56
CA ASP A 142 -10.97 -8.99 -10.76
C ASP A 142 -12.35 -9.52 -10.35
N ALA A 143 -13.26 -8.62 -10.01
CA ALA A 143 -14.58 -8.94 -9.45
C ALA A 143 -15.71 -8.09 -10.07
N PRO A 144 -15.91 -8.12 -11.40
CA PRO A 144 -16.94 -7.31 -12.06
C PRO A 144 -18.36 -7.65 -11.57
N ALA A 145 -18.61 -8.89 -11.16
CA ALA A 145 -19.89 -9.31 -10.57
C ALA A 145 -20.20 -8.62 -9.22
N MET A 146 -19.21 -7.97 -8.60
CA MET A 146 -19.34 -7.20 -7.36
C MET A 146 -19.16 -5.69 -7.59
N ASP A 147 -19.09 -5.24 -8.85
CA ASP A 147 -18.74 -3.86 -9.22
C ASP A 147 -17.45 -3.37 -8.53
N TYR A 148 -16.43 -4.25 -8.49
CA TYR A 148 -15.19 -3.98 -7.78
C TYR A 148 -13.97 -4.59 -8.50
N GLY A 149 -12.84 -3.89 -8.46
CA GLY A 149 -11.61 -4.38 -9.04
C GLY A 149 -10.42 -3.46 -8.80
N THR A 150 -9.23 -3.98 -9.12
CA THR A 150 -8.00 -3.18 -9.16
C THR A 150 -8.07 -2.24 -10.37
N ARG A 151 -8.14 -0.93 -10.09
CA ARG A 151 -8.26 0.13 -11.11
C ARG A 151 -6.92 0.69 -11.57
N THR A 152 -5.95 0.76 -10.68
CA THR A 152 -4.63 1.35 -10.96
C THR A 152 -3.52 0.56 -10.25
N CYS A 153 -2.31 0.61 -10.81
CA CYS A 153 -1.09 0.15 -10.18
C CYS A 153 0.01 1.19 -10.34
N ILE A 154 0.51 1.69 -9.22
CA ILE A 154 1.59 2.69 -9.16
C ILE A 154 2.85 1.99 -8.67
N SER A 155 3.97 2.26 -9.34
CA SER A 155 5.30 1.81 -8.95
C SER A 155 6.25 2.99 -8.87
N LEU A 156 7.13 2.98 -7.87
CA LEU A 156 8.11 4.02 -7.60
C LEU A 156 9.48 3.37 -7.53
N LEU A 157 10.48 3.97 -8.18
CA LEU A 157 11.87 3.55 -8.17
C LEU A 157 12.75 4.76 -7.95
N GLN A 158 13.64 4.70 -6.97
CA GLN A 158 14.67 5.71 -6.78
C GLN A 158 16.04 5.05 -6.96
N ASP A 159 16.89 5.63 -7.80
CA ASP A 159 18.25 5.16 -8.00
C ASP A 159 19.25 5.78 -7.01
N GLN A 160 20.52 5.36 -7.10
CA GLN A 160 21.59 5.89 -6.25
C GLN A 160 21.97 7.36 -6.56
N GLN A 161 21.45 7.92 -7.65
CA GLN A 161 21.64 9.30 -8.07
C GLN A 161 20.41 10.16 -7.69
N GLU A 162 19.58 9.65 -6.78
CA GLU A 162 18.35 10.28 -6.27
C GLU A 162 17.31 10.59 -7.36
N GLN A 163 17.38 9.92 -8.51
CA GLN A 163 16.37 10.03 -9.56
C GLN A 163 15.17 9.16 -9.21
N LEU A 164 14.01 9.78 -9.00
CA LEU A 164 12.76 9.11 -8.71
C LEU A 164 11.94 8.97 -9.99
N GLY A 165 11.77 7.72 -10.44
CA GLY A 165 10.78 7.33 -11.43
C GLY A 165 9.47 6.91 -10.76
N ILE A 166 8.34 7.37 -11.30
CA ILE A 166 7.00 6.94 -10.92
C ILE A 166 6.28 6.50 -12.18
N LYS A 167 5.69 5.30 -12.14
CA LYS A 167 4.89 4.78 -13.23
C LYS A 167 3.53 4.35 -12.73
N GLU A 168 2.48 4.91 -13.31
CA GLU A 168 1.09 4.54 -13.07
C GLU A 168 0.53 3.81 -14.28
N ARG A 169 -0.14 2.68 -14.02
CA ARG A 169 -0.93 1.94 -15.02
C ARG A 169 -2.39 1.95 -14.58
N ASP A 170 -3.26 2.47 -15.44
CA ASP A 170 -4.72 2.37 -15.30
C ASP A 170 -5.21 1.06 -15.97
N PHE A 171 -6.28 0.47 -15.45
CA PHE A 171 -6.91 -0.75 -15.95
C PHE A 171 -8.41 -0.58 -16.27
N ASP A 172 -9.01 0.59 -15.98
CA ASP A 172 -10.45 0.84 -16.21
C ASP A 172 -10.80 0.96 -17.70
N LYS A 173 -9.85 1.37 -18.54
CA LYS A 173 -10.05 1.53 -19.99
C LYS A 173 -9.21 0.52 -20.75
N ALA A 174 -9.83 -0.16 -21.72
CA ALA A 174 -9.15 -1.10 -22.62
C ALA A 174 -7.95 -0.48 -23.36
N ASP A 175 -7.98 0.85 -23.58
CA ASP A 175 -6.94 1.63 -24.24
C ASP A 175 -6.22 2.60 -23.28
N SER A 176 -6.25 2.35 -21.97
CA SER A 176 -5.50 3.19 -21.03
C SER A 176 -3.99 3.08 -21.28
N LEU A 177 -3.37 4.24 -21.50
CA LEU A 177 -1.92 4.36 -21.64
C LEU A 177 -1.29 4.42 -20.25
N ASP A 178 -0.14 3.78 -20.10
CA ASP A 178 0.73 3.99 -18.94
C ASP A 178 1.08 5.50 -18.83
N GLN A 179 1.06 6.02 -17.61
CA GLN A 179 1.54 7.37 -17.31
C GLN A 179 2.88 7.28 -16.59
N ASP A 180 3.90 7.91 -17.17
CA ASP A 180 5.26 7.95 -16.64
C ASP A 180 5.57 9.36 -16.13
N PHE A 181 6.07 9.45 -14.89
CA PHE A 181 6.53 10.68 -14.26
C PHE A 181 7.97 10.50 -13.76
N ALA A 182 8.81 11.52 -13.92
CA ALA A 182 10.19 11.51 -13.45
C ALA A 182 10.50 12.79 -12.68
N PHE A 183 11.13 12.64 -11.53
CA PHE A 183 11.49 13.74 -10.64
C PHE A 183 12.93 13.58 -10.18
N SER A 184 13.68 14.68 -10.17
CA SER A 184 14.94 14.76 -9.43
C SER A 184 14.64 15.34 -8.05
N LEU A 185 14.86 14.55 -7.00
CA LEU A 185 14.69 15.04 -5.64
C LEU A 185 15.93 15.83 -5.26
N THR A 186 15.88 17.16 -5.37
CA THR A 186 16.87 18.03 -4.73
C THR A 186 16.59 18.04 -3.23
N THR A 187 17.48 17.38 -2.46
CA THR A 187 17.47 17.38 -0.99
C THR A 187 18.05 18.65 -0.37
#